data_AF-A0A6A5K6Q8-F1
#
_entry.id   AF-A0A6A5K6Q8-F1
#
_cell.length_a   1.000
_cell.length_b   1.000
_cell.length_c   1.000
_cell.angle_alpha   90.00
_cell.angle_beta   90.00
_cell.angle_gamma   90.00
#
_symmetry.space_group_name_H-M   'P 1'
#
loop_
_entity.id
_entity.type
_entity.pdbx_description
1 polymer ?
#
loop_
_entity_poly.entity_id
_entity_poly.type
_entity_poly.pdbx_seq_one_letter_code
_entity_poly.pdbx_strand_id
1 'polypeptide(L)'
;MVHEQCRFDRDDYIDYRCHNLEGYESTLAAVMARGIPRAAAAKALCNNKAFATIYNFIGSQYVKLDSFPLVDGPDMDEGEFDYGSIMLYPSSARAADARCWSEDRTDLCPLVARQKDMKWRLISAPAPSRGDVAFVTRWYKWISGPPLSSASSSVSSGPPTLNADAGGERPSAEMAGRSIVRVHRIYR
;
A
#
# COMPACT_ATOMS: atom_id res chain seq x y z
N MET A 1 -2.27 -9.05 -10.49
CA MET A 1 -2.87 -7.78 -10.03
C MET A 1 -1.75 -6.93 -9.47
N VAL A 2 -1.46 -5.80 -10.11
CA VAL A 2 -0.58 -4.79 -9.52
C VAL A 2 -1.39 -3.99 -8.50
N HIS A 3 -0.73 -3.19 -7.66
CA HIS A 3 -1.48 -2.19 -6.89
C HIS A 3 -2.11 -1.17 -7.83
N GLU A 4 -3.36 -0.78 -7.62
CA GLU A 4 -4.09 0.12 -8.53
C GLU A 4 -3.36 1.47 -8.70
N GLN A 5 -2.75 1.99 -7.62
CA GLN A 5 -1.90 3.19 -7.70
C GLN A 5 -0.56 2.98 -8.41
N CYS A 6 -0.24 1.78 -8.91
CA CYS A 6 0.98 1.47 -9.66
C CYS A 6 0.71 1.21 -11.14
N ARG A 7 -0.54 1.33 -11.59
CA ARG A 7 -0.90 1.26 -13.01
C ARG A 7 -0.15 2.30 -13.85
N PHE A 8 0.05 2.00 -15.13
CA PHE A 8 0.73 2.92 -16.06
C PHE A 8 -0.10 4.20 -16.30
N ASP A 9 -1.42 4.06 -16.38
CA ASP A 9 -2.42 5.10 -16.64
C ASP A 9 -2.88 5.84 -15.38
N ARG A 10 -2.39 5.47 -14.19
CA ARG A 10 -2.89 6.03 -12.92
C ARG A 10 -2.93 7.56 -12.87
N ASP A 11 -2.01 8.26 -13.54
CA ASP A 11 -1.89 9.72 -13.41
C ASP A 11 -3.06 10.45 -14.13
N ASP A 12 -3.85 9.72 -14.91
CA ASP A 12 -5.11 10.18 -15.48
C ASP A 12 -6.24 10.19 -14.43
N TYR A 13 -6.08 9.42 -13.34
CA TYR A 13 -7.10 9.15 -12.33
C TYR A 13 -6.72 9.61 -10.91
N ILE A 14 -5.44 9.62 -10.56
CA ILE A 14 -4.97 10.01 -9.23
C ILE A 14 -3.76 10.93 -9.33
N ASP A 15 -3.55 11.72 -8.28
CA ASP A 15 -2.36 12.53 -8.09
C ASP A 15 -1.47 11.89 -7.03
N TYR A 16 -0.27 11.48 -7.45
CA TYR A 16 0.74 10.91 -6.58
C TYR A 16 1.72 11.99 -6.11
N ARG A 17 1.60 12.37 -4.83
CA ARG A 17 2.41 13.40 -4.18
C ARG A 17 3.50 12.75 -3.34
N CYS A 18 4.49 12.22 -4.03
CA CYS A 18 5.67 11.57 -3.45
C CYS A 18 6.31 12.33 -2.27
N HIS A 19 6.33 13.67 -2.30
CA HIS A 19 6.91 14.50 -1.25
C HIS A 19 6.12 14.49 0.08
N ASN A 20 4.87 14.05 0.03
CA ASN A 20 4.01 13.89 1.22
C ASN A 20 4.19 12.52 1.90
N LEU A 21 5.05 11.64 1.39
CA LEU A 21 5.35 10.36 2.03
C LEU A 21 6.31 10.54 3.21
N GLU A 22 6.10 9.74 4.26
CA GLU A 22 7.03 9.68 5.39
C GLU A 22 8.47 9.43 4.93
N GLY A 23 9.42 10.09 5.58
CA GLY A 23 10.85 9.96 5.27
C GLY A 23 11.30 10.64 3.97
N TYR A 24 10.44 11.28 3.18
CA TYR A 24 10.84 11.90 1.92
C TYR A 24 12.00 12.91 2.07
N GLU A 25 11.85 13.92 2.94
CA GLU A 25 12.87 14.96 3.09
C GLU A 25 14.19 14.42 3.67
N SER A 26 14.13 13.46 4.61
CA SER A 26 15.35 12.87 5.19
C SER A 26 16.09 11.98 4.18
N THR A 27 15.36 11.19 3.39
CA THR A 27 15.93 10.43 2.28
C THR A 27 16.50 11.37 1.20
N LEU A 28 15.77 12.43 0.83
CA LEU A 28 16.24 13.40 -0.15
C LEU A 28 17.55 14.06 0.28
N ALA A 29 17.66 14.47 1.54
CA ALA A 29 18.90 15.01 2.11
C ALA A 29 20.05 13.96 2.06
N ALA A 30 19.77 12.70 2.39
CA ALA A 30 20.76 11.62 2.33
C ALA A 30 21.27 11.35 0.90
N VAL A 31 20.38 11.44 -0.09
CA VAL A 31 20.74 11.31 -1.52
C VAL A 31 21.59 12.51 -1.96
N MET A 32 21.20 13.73 -1.57
CA MET A 32 21.94 14.96 -1.89
C MET A 32 23.34 14.99 -1.28
N ALA A 33 23.52 14.41 -0.08
CA ALA A 33 24.84 14.28 0.56
C ALA A 33 25.83 13.42 -0.25
N ARG A 34 25.35 12.66 -1.25
CA ARG A 34 26.16 11.90 -2.21
C ARG A 34 26.48 12.68 -3.49
N GLY A 35 26.18 13.98 -3.54
CA GLY A 35 26.47 14.85 -4.68
C GLY A 35 25.42 14.83 -5.79
N ILE A 36 24.27 14.19 -5.59
CA ILE A 36 23.18 14.18 -6.58
C ILE A 36 22.38 15.48 -6.44
N PRO A 37 22.18 16.28 -7.52
CA PRO A 37 21.40 17.51 -7.47
C PRO A 37 19.97 17.27 -6.96
N ARG A 38 19.42 18.20 -6.16
CA ARG A 38 18.08 18.06 -5.53
C ARG A 38 16.99 17.65 -6.52
N ALA A 39 16.92 18.31 -7.68
CA ALA A 39 15.91 18.00 -8.70
C ALA A 39 16.03 16.58 -9.26
N ALA A 40 17.26 16.10 -9.51
CA ALA A 40 17.52 14.76 -10.00
C ALA A 40 17.21 13.71 -8.91
N ALA A 41 17.61 13.97 -7.66
CA ALA A 41 17.33 13.13 -6.51
C ALA A 41 15.82 12.98 -6.27
N ALA A 42 15.09 14.10 -6.25
CA ALA A 42 13.63 14.11 -6.09
C ALA A 42 12.95 13.32 -7.21
N LYS A 43 13.32 13.55 -8.47
CA LYS A 43 12.76 12.82 -9.61
C LYS A 43 13.03 11.31 -9.50
N ALA A 44 14.25 10.92 -9.12
CA ALA A 44 14.64 9.53 -9.01
C ALA A 44 13.91 8.82 -7.85
N LEU A 45 13.79 9.45 -6.68
CA LEU A 45 13.05 8.89 -5.54
C LEU A 45 11.58 8.61 -5.87
N CYS A 46 10.95 9.47 -6.68
CA CYS A 46 9.52 9.36 -6.96
C CYS A 46 9.18 8.49 -8.17
N ASN A 47 10.11 8.26 -9.10
CA ASN A 47 9.80 7.60 -10.38
C ASN A 47 10.70 6.41 -10.69
N ASN A 48 11.72 6.12 -9.87
CA ASN A 48 12.61 4.99 -10.08
C ASN A 48 12.57 4.09 -8.85
N LYS A 49 11.88 2.95 -8.98
CA LYS A 49 11.71 1.99 -7.88
C LYS A 49 13.05 1.51 -7.34
N ALA A 50 13.94 1.04 -8.22
CA ALA A 50 15.24 0.53 -7.81
C ALA A 50 16.04 1.59 -7.04
N PHE A 51 16.02 2.84 -7.50
CA PHE A 51 16.65 3.95 -6.80
C PHE A 51 16.02 4.18 -5.43
N ALA A 52 14.69 4.29 -5.33
CA ALA A 52 13.99 4.44 -4.06
C ALA A 52 14.27 3.29 -3.09
N THR A 53 14.30 2.05 -3.57
CA THR A 53 14.62 0.85 -2.76
C THR A 53 16.05 0.89 -2.22
N ILE A 54 17.05 1.33 -2.99
CA ILE A 54 18.44 1.46 -2.54
C ILE A 54 18.56 2.40 -1.33
N TYR A 55 17.74 3.45 -1.28
CA TYR A 55 17.70 4.40 -0.16
C TYR A 55 16.64 4.05 0.90
N ASN A 56 16.06 2.84 0.84
CA ASN A 56 15.01 2.38 1.73
C ASN A 56 13.83 3.37 1.84
N PHE A 57 13.50 4.03 0.73
CA PHE A 57 12.41 4.99 0.68
C PHE A 57 11.08 4.30 0.37
N ILE A 58 10.07 4.57 1.19
CA ILE A 58 8.74 3.95 1.06
C ILE A 58 8.05 4.26 -0.28
N GLY A 59 8.42 5.37 -0.93
CA GLY A 59 7.94 5.72 -2.26
C GLY A 59 8.22 4.68 -3.34
N SER A 60 9.15 3.74 -3.11
CA SER A 60 9.35 2.59 -4.00
C SER A 60 8.07 1.80 -4.27
N GLN A 61 7.17 1.68 -3.28
CA GLN A 61 5.88 0.97 -3.40
C GLN A 61 4.80 1.73 -4.20
N TYR A 62 5.10 2.98 -4.58
CA TYR A 62 4.21 3.88 -5.32
C TYR A 62 4.72 4.17 -6.73
N VAL A 63 5.81 3.53 -7.18
CA VAL A 63 6.32 3.73 -8.53
C VAL A 63 5.47 2.93 -9.52
N LYS A 64 5.21 3.49 -10.71
CA LYS A 64 4.45 2.79 -11.76
C LYS A 64 5.16 1.51 -12.18
N LEU A 65 4.38 0.50 -12.57
CA LEU A 65 4.88 -0.76 -13.15
C LEU A 65 5.93 -1.45 -12.25
N ASP A 66 5.77 -1.29 -10.93
CA ASP A 66 6.73 -1.61 -9.88
C ASP A 66 7.32 -3.03 -9.96
N SER A 67 6.68 -3.99 -10.64
CA SER A 67 7.15 -5.38 -10.69
C SER A 67 7.10 -6.06 -12.07
N PHE A 68 6.76 -5.32 -13.14
CA PHE A 68 6.60 -5.93 -14.46
C PHE A 68 7.52 -5.26 -15.48
N PRO A 69 8.45 -6.01 -16.11
CA PRO A 69 9.11 -5.50 -17.30
C PRO A 69 8.01 -5.24 -18.34
N LEU A 70 8.08 -4.11 -19.05
CA LEU A 70 7.21 -3.77 -20.19
C LEU A 70 7.18 -4.83 -21.32
N VAL A 71 7.95 -5.90 -21.14
CA VAL A 71 8.21 -7.00 -22.07
C VAL A 71 7.10 -8.07 -21.97
N ASP A 72 6.37 -8.17 -20.85
CA ASP A 72 5.33 -9.20 -20.64
C ASP A 72 3.93 -8.80 -21.18
N GLY A 73 3.90 -7.87 -22.14
CA GLY A 73 2.70 -7.45 -22.86
C GLY A 73 1.85 -6.38 -22.16
N PRO A 74 0.93 -5.73 -22.90
CA PRO A 74 0.13 -4.59 -22.41
C PRO A 74 -0.99 -4.94 -21.40
N ASP A 75 -1.22 -6.21 -21.05
CA ASP A 75 -2.58 -6.66 -20.71
C ASP A 75 -2.81 -7.06 -19.22
N MET A 76 -1.88 -6.76 -18.31
CA MET A 76 -2.08 -7.10 -16.89
C MET A 76 -3.02 -6.14 -16.14
N ASP A 77 -3.38 -5.00 -16.74
CA ASP A 77 -4.34 -4.00 -16.22
C ASP A 77 -5.37 -3.61 -17.29
N GLU A 78 -5.94 -4.59 -18.00
CA GLU A 78 -7.08 -4.33 -18.86
C GLU A 78 -8.34 -4.04 -18.02
N GLY A 79 -8.77 -2.77 -17.99
CA GLY A 79 -10.03 -2.37 -17.38
C GLY A 79 -10.09 -0.89 -17.04
N GLU A 80 -11.28 -0.43 -16.63
CA GLU A 80 -11.44 0.91 -16.04
C GLU A 80 -10.64 1.00 -14.73
N PHE A 81 -10.12 2.20 -14.41
CA PHE A 81 -9.46 2.44 -13.14
C PHE A 81 -10.48 2.32 -11.99
N ASP A 82 -10.19 1.49 -11.01
CA ASP A 82 -11.11 1.17 -9.93
C ASP A 82 -10.73 1.83 -8.61
N TYR A 83 -11.31 3.01 -8.35
CA TYR A 83 -11.14 3.74 -7.09
C TYR A 83 -11.59 2.96 -5.85
N GLY A 84 -12.40 1.92 -6.02
CA GLY A 84 -12.86 1.05 -4.94
C GLY A 84 -12.04 -0.23 -4.78
N SER A 85 -11.03 -0.45 -5.63
CA SER A 85 -10.21 -1.66 -5.59
C SER A 85 -9.52 -1.83 -4.23
N ILE A 86 -9.53 -3.05 -3.70
CA ILE A 86 -8.74 -3.43 -2.52
C ILE A 86 -7.23 -3.31 -2.75
N MET A 87 -6.81 -3.26 -4.01
CA MET A 87 -5.41 -3.05 -4.40
C MET A 87 -5.03 -1.57 -4.48
N LEU A 88 -5.98 -0.64 -4.27
CA LEU A 88 -5.69 0.79 -4.19
C LEU A 88 -5.38 1.20 -2.75
N TYR A 89 -4.19 1.74 -2.52
CA TYR A 89 -3.85 2.29 -1.21
C TYR A 89 -4.76 3.45 -0.82
N PRO A 90 -5.13 3.57 0.47
CA PRO A 90 -5.90 4.71 0.94
C PRO A 90 -5.08 5.99 0.79
N SER A 91 -5.77 7.14 0.72
CA SER A 91 -5.13 8.44 0.53
C SER A 91 -4.03 8.77 1.55
N SER A 92 -4.17 8.25 2.77
CA SER A 92 -3.26 8.49 3.90
C SER A 92 -2.17 7.45 4.06
N ALA A 93 -2.11 6.44 3.19
CA ALA A 93 -1.10 5.39 3.27
C ALA A 93 0.30 6.01 3.36
N ARG A 94 0.97 5.81 4.50
CA ARG A 94 2.33 6.29 4.76
C ARG A 94 2.50 7.81 4.54
N ALA A 95 1.45 8.59 4.81
CA ALA A 95 1.55 10.05 4.82
C ALA A 95 2.54 10.52 5.90
N ALA A 96 3.36 11.51 5.55
CA ALA A 96 4.28 12.16 6.49
C ALA A 96 3.54 12.94 7.58
N ASP A 97 2.34 13.43 7.27
CA ASP A 97 1.52 14.24 8.15
C ASP A 97 0.18 13.55 8.43
N ALA A 98 -0.09 13.27 9.71
CA ALA A 98 -1.33 12.62 10.13
C ALA A 98 -2.58 13.45 9.81
N ARG A 99 -2.45 14.77 9.64
CA ARG A 99 -3.56 15.66 9.29
C ARG A 99 -4.18 15.36 7.94
N CYS A 100 -3.45 14.64 7.06
CA CYS A 100 -4.01 14.12 5.81
C CYS A 100 -5.35 13.40 6.03
N TRP A 101 -5.50 12.63 7.12
CA TRP A 101 -6.72 11.86 7.37
C TRP A 101 -7.55 12.34 8.57
N SER A 102 -6.96 13.10 9.51
CA SER A 102 -7.69 13.57 10.69
C SER A 102 -8.42 14.91 10.49
N GLU A 103 -8.03 15.70 9.48
CA GLU A 103 -8.53 17.07 9.26
C GLU A 103 -8.99 17.33 7.81
N ASP A 104 -9.24 16.26 7.04
CA ASP A 104 -9.57 16.34 5.60
C ASP A 104 -8.57 17.17 4.77
N ARG A 105 -7.30 17.26 5.22
CA ARG A 105 -6.21 17.99 4.55
C ARG A 105 -5.64 17.20 3.39
N THR A 106 -6.44 17.08 2.33
CA THR A 106 -6.08 16.34 1.11
C THR A 106 -4.81 16.85 0.45
N ASP A 107 -4.40 18.11 0.68
CA ASP A 107 -3.14 18.68 0.23
C ASP A 107 -1.91 17.95 0.81
N LEU A 108 -2.05 17.37 2.01
CA LEU A 108 -1.01 16.65 2.74
C LEU A 108 -0.99 15.14 2.43
N CYS A 109 -1.93 14.64 1.64
CA CYS A 109 -2.04 13.22 1.33
C CYS A 109 -1.11 12.80 0.18
N PRO A 110 -0.47 11.62 0.27
CA PRO A 110 0.31 11.05 -0.83
C PRO A 110 -0.49 10.68 -2.07
N LEU A 111 -1.76 10.26 -1.91
CA LEU A 111 -2.62 9.82 -3.00
C LEU A 111 -3.96 10.55 -2.95
N VAL A 112 -4.38 11.09 -4.09
CA VAL A 112 -5.62 11.88 -4.15
C VAL A 112 -6.34 11.65 -5.47
N ALA A 113 -7.65 11.40 -5.44
CA ALA A 113 -8.43 11.12 -6.65
C ALA A 113 -8.66 12.36 -7.53
N ARG A 114 -8.35 12.27 -8.83
CA ARG A 114 -8.67 13.27 -9.86
C ARG A 114 -10.08 13.02 -10.40
N GLN A 115 -11.07 13.75 -9.90
CA GLN A 115 -12.41 13.80 -10.52
C GLN A 115 -12.54 15.06 -11.38
N LYS A 116 -13.13 14.93 -12.57
CA LYS A 116 -13.36 16.05 -13.52
C LYS A 116 -14.11 17.24 -12.90
N ASP A 117 -14.82 17.02 -11.79
CA ASP A 117 -15.69 18.02 -11.15
C ASP A 117 -15.23 18.44 -9.73
N MET A 118 -13.91 18.42 -9.50
CA MET A 118 -13.21 19.18 -8.45
C MET A 118 -13.63 18.98 -6.99
N LYS A 119 -13.62 17.74 -6.50
CA LYS A 119 -13.21 17.49 -5.11
C LYS A 119 -12.28 16.29 -5.06
N TRP A 120 -11.04 16.56 -4.67
CA TRP A 120 -10.10 15.57 -4.18
C TRP A 120 -10.77 14.77 -3.05
N ARG A 121 -11.10 13.51 -3.28
CA ARG A 121 -11.68 12.63 -2.25
C ARG A 121 -10.61 11.76 -1.64
N LEU A 122 -10.75 11.51 -0.34
CA LEU A 122 -10.00 10.46 0.34
C LEU A 122 -10.44 9.10 -0.20
N ILE A 123 -9.45 8.27 -0.53
CA ILE A 123 -9.65 6.92 -1.05
C ILE A 123 -9.63 5.94 0.12
N SER A 124 -10.57 5.00 0.14
CA SER A 124 -10.66 3.90 1.11
C SER A 124 -11.24 2.67 0.43
N ALA A 125 -10.65 1.50 0.67
CA ALA A 125 -11.14 0.22 0.14
C ALA A 125 -11.03 -0.87 1.21
N PRO A 126 -12.06 -1.07 2.06
CA PRO A 126 -12.03 -2.08 3.12
C PRO A 126 -12.33 -3.51 2.63
N ALA A 127 -12.80 -3.67 1.39
CA ALA A 127 -13.21 -4.96 0.83
C ALA A 127 -12.97 -4.98 -0.69
N PRO A 128 -12.86 -6.17 -1.32
CA PRO A 128 -12.75 -6.29 -2.77
C PRO A 128 -13.94 -5.63 -3.48
N SER A 129 -13.65 -4.85 -4.52
CA SER A 129 -14.63 -4.22 -5.38
C SER A 129 -15.24 -5.23 -6.36
N ARG A 130 -16.22 -4.77 -7.15
CA ARG A 130 -16.71 -5.53 -8.31
C ARG A 130 -15.63 -5.71 -9.38
N GLY A 131 -14.74 -4.72 -9.55
CA GLY A 131 -13.61 -4.80 -10.48
C GLY A 131 -12.60 -5.86 -10.05
N ASP A 132 -12.27 -5.93 -8.76
CA ASP A 132 -11.36 -6.94 -8.20
C ASP A 132 -11.91 -8.36 -8.43
N VAL A 133 -13.19 -8.58 -8.14
CA VAL A 133 -13.85 -9.89 -8.35
C VAL A 133 -13.88 -10.24 -9.83
N ALA A 134 -14.15 -9.28 -10.71
CA ALA A 134 -14.15 -9.49 -12.15
C ALA A 134 -12.75 -9.85 -12.67
N PHE A 135 -11.70 -9.15 -12.22
CA PHE A 135 -10.31 -9.45 -12.55
C PHE A 135 -9.96 -10.88 -12.15
N VAL A 136 -10.22 -11.26 -10.89
CA VAL A 136 -9.89 -12.61 -10.39
C VAL A 136 -10.65 -13.68 -11.18
N THR A 137 -11.94 -13.47 -11.42
CA THR A 137 -12.78 -14.42 -12.18
C THR A 137 -12.29 -14.58 -13.62
N ARG A 138 -11.78 -13.51 -14.24
CA ARG A 138 -11.27 -13.53 -15.62
C ARG A 138 -9.97 -14.32 -15.73
N TRP A 139 -9.03 -14.10 -14.81
CA TRP A 139 -7.66 -14.63 -14.92
C TRP A 139 -7.45 -15.97 -14.22
N TYR A 140 -8.24 -16.27 -13.18
CA TYR A 140 -8.15 -17.52 -12.44
C TYR A 140 -9.39 -18.36 -12.71
N LYS A 141 -9.20 -19.51 -13.38
CA LYS A 141 -10.26 -20.50 -13.50
C LYS A 141 -10.68 -20.92 -12.10
N TRP A 142 -11.91 -20.59 -11.73
CA TRP A 142 -12.50 -21.05 -10.49
C TRP A 142 -12.67 -22.56 -10.58
N ILE A 143 -11.70 -23.31 -10.08
CA ILE A 143 -11.89 -24.73 -9.84
C ILE A 143 -12.86 -24.76 -8.66
N SER A 144 -14.15 -24.91 -8.96
CA SER A 144 -15.10 -25.32 -7.94
C SER A 144 -14.47 -26.52 -7.26
N GLY A 145 -14.08 -26.36 -5.99
CA GLY A 145 -13.71 -27.50 -5.16
C GLY A 145 -14.83 -28.54 -5.27
N PRO A 146 -14.55 -29.83 -4.98
CA PRO A 146 -15.61 -30.81 -4.91
C PRO A 146 -16.76 -30.21 -4.11
N PRO A 147 -18.02 -30.30 -4.60
CA PRO A 147 -19.16 -29.67 -3.96
C PRO A 147 -19.05 -29.95 -2.47
N LEU A 148 -19.09 -28.90 -1.64
CA LEU A 148 -19.07 -29.05 -0.19
C LEU A 148 -20.21 -30.00 0.12
N SER A 149 -19.86 -31.29 0.30
CA SER A 149 -20.78 -32.34 0.66
C SER A 149 -21.48 -31.78 1.88
N SER A 150 -22.78 -31.53 1.73
CA SER A 150 -23.65 -30.96 2.74
C SER A 150 -23.46 -31.78 4.02
N ALA A 151 -22.52 -31.34 4.86
CA ALA A 151 -22.26 -31.93 6.15
C ALA A 151 -23.47 -31.53 6.97
N SER A 152 -24.46 -32.42 6.94
CA SER A 152 -25.70 -32.36 7.68
C SER A 152 -25.35 -32.15 9.14
N SER A 153 -25.31 -30.89 9.55
CA SER A 153 -24.92 -30.48 10.88
C SER A 153 -26.12 -30.69 11.78
N SER A 154 -26.29 -31.91 12.28
CA SER A 154 -27.11 -32.17 13.47
C SER A 154 -26.38 -31.59 14.68
N VAL A 155 -26.45 -30.27 14.83
CA VAL A 155 -26.00 -29.59 16.05
C VAL A 155 -27.02 -29.90 17.14
N SER A 156 -26.65 -30.84 18.00
CA SER A 156 -27.31 -31.07 19.29
C SER A 156 -27.13 -29.83 20.16
N SER A 157 -28.25 -29.18 20.46
CA SER A 157 -28.36 -28.04 21.37
C SER A 157 -28.10 -28.48 22.82
N GLY A 158 -26.83 -28.52 23.20
CA GLY A 158 -26.42 -28.56 24.60
C GLY A 158 -26.15 -27.14 25.13
N PRO A 159 -26.62 -26.77 26.33
CA PRO A 159 -26.35 -25.44 26.90
C PRO A 159 -24.86 -25.29 27.27
N PRO A 160 -24.25 -24.10 27.06
CA PRO A 160 -22.87 -23.85 27.45
C PRO A 160 -22.76 -23.64 28.97
N THR A 161 -21.92 -24.45 29.61
CA THR A 161 -21.51 -24.26 31.01
C THR A 161 -20.44 -23.16 31.08
N LEU A 162 -20.77 -22.04 31.72
CA LEU A 162 -19.85 -20.95 32.03
C LEU A 162 -18.95 -21.37 33.22
N ASN A 163 -17.70 -21.71 32.96
CA ASN A 163 -16.66 -21.71 33.99
C ASN A 163 -15.99 -20.34 34.00
N ALA A 164 -16.29 -19.55 35.03
CA ALA A 164 -15.50 -18.41 35.44
C ALA A 164 -14.23 -18.92 36.11
N ASP A 165 -13.07 -18.59 35.57
CA ASP A 165 -11.80 -18.80 36.25
C ASP A 165 -10.86 -17.60 36.10
N ALA A 166 -10.02 -17.49 37.11
CA ALA A 166 -9.57 -16.30 37.80
C ALA A 166 -8.53 -15.44 37.07
N GLY A 167 -8.39 -14.23 37.60
CA GLY A 167 -7.42 -13.22 37.19
C GLY A 167 -5.98 -13.71 37.22
N GLY A 168 -5.24 -13.34 36.18
CA GLY A 168 -3.78 -13.37 36.15
C GLY A 168 -3.27 -11.96 35.83
N GLU A 169 -2.68 -11.32 36.84
CA GLU A 169 -1.93 -10.08 36.69
C GLU A 169 -0.79 -10.29 35.67
N ARG A 170 -0.69 -9.40 34.69
CA ARG A 170 0.46 -9.35 33.76
C ARG A 170 1.49 -8.36 34.31
N PRO A 171 2.76 -8.76 34.50
CA PRO A 171 3.82 -7.82 34.84
C PRO A 171 4.18 -6.94 33.62
N SER A 172 4.34 -5.64 33.89
CA SER A 172 4.93 -4.65 32.98
C SER A 172 6.35 -5.07 32.58
N ALA A 173 6.56 -5.30 31.29
CA ALA A 173 7.90 -5.44 30.72
C ALA A 173 8.37 -4.09 30.18
N GLU A 174 9.28 -3.49 30.93
CA GLU A 174 10.13 -2.36 30.56
C GLU A 174 11.07 -2.79 29.42
N MET A 175 10.87 -2.29 28.20
CA MET A 175 11.84 -2.45 27.10
C MET A 175 12.75 -1.22 27.02
N ALA A 176 13.86 -1.31 27.76
CA ALA A 176 15.05 -0.51 27.52
C ALA A 176 15.72 -0.93 26.20
N GLY A 177 16.24 0.07 25.48
CA GLY A 177 16.63 -0.04 24.07
C GLY A 177 17.91 -0.79 23.77
N ARG A 178 18.22 -0.87 22.47
CA ARG A 178 19.56 -0.63 21.88
C ARG A 178 19.47 -0.59 20.37
N SER A 179 19.87 0.55 19.83
CA SER A 179 20.08 0.81 18.42
C SER A 179 21.38 0.14 17.97
N ILE A 180 21.35 -0.66 16.90
CA ILE A 180 22.56 -1.15 16.21
C ILE A 180 22.47 -0.70 14.76
N VAL A 181 23.16 0.38 14.45
CA VAL A 181 23.44 0.81 13.08
C VAL A 181 24.60 -0.03 12.54
N ARG A 182 24.33 -0.94 11.60
CA ARG A 182 25.38 -1.59 10.79
C ARG A 182 25.64 -0.73 9.55
N VAL A 183 26.77 -0.03 9.55
CA VAL A 183 27.32 0.63 8.35
C VAL A 183 28.09 -0.40 7.55
N HIS A 184 27.54 -0.87 6.42
CA HIS A 184 28.32 -1.59 5.43
C HIS A 184 29.05 -0.59 4.53
N ARG A 185 30.37 -0.48 4.71
CA ARG A 185 31.29 0.06 3.71
C ARG A 185 31.27 -0.86 2.49
N ILE A 186 30.86 -0.36 1.34
CA ILE A 186 31.20 -0.97 0.06
C ILE A 186 32.34 -0.14 -0.53
N TYR A 187 33.46 -0.82 -0.78
CA TYR A 187 34.64 -0.27 -1.42
C TYR A 187 34.41 -0.17 -2.94
N ARG A 188 34.94 0.94 -3.48
CA ARG A 188 35.31 1.30 -4.86
C ARG A 188 34.83 0.43 -6.01
#